data_AF-A0A534UPH9-F1
#
_entry.id   AF-A0A534UPH9-F1
#
_cell.length_a   1.000
_cell.length_b   1.000
_cell.length_c   1.000
_cell.angle_alpha   90.00
_cell.angle_beta   90.00
_cell.angle_gamma   90.00
#
_symmetry.space_group_name_H-M   'P 1'
#
loop_
_entity.id
_entity.type
_entity.pdbx_description
1 polymer ?
#
loop_
_entity_poly.entity_id
_entity_poly.type
_entity_poly.pdbx_seq_one_letter_code
_entity_poly.pdbx_strand_id
1 'polypeptide(L)'
;MRRAIPLVAALAACSLREPRVSYTACSASSQCSSANVCFLGQCRAPAANLSVVQVEVRPPSGSQFALKELQIDLRHGVLNDFSLAAPLAATGSVTQDGAAVPGATVTFTDHAPVISDRVDQVVSVTDKSGAYRAQLPQRAWDVLVQPPTPNPPLRAGPVDSSSVSPVLDFALPGATTLTAIDGGLLADGGPVAGASVTAVDVQGRTLSASQISDAAGGYSVLVPPDAGGFLMQVGPPADADGGLPLDPLPSYPPQPYANPLTLPLPPVAGLDVNVLDSAGAPVPSARVYVRSVETSWTLARSVVADGGVSTISLREGGYLVQAAPPADASAPALSDAKSITLPQAAPVVLSCPPKVKRFGKVVGPDGMPVGANFQILATRLADGLVPTRTAFTTPTDGFGVFHLVADAGNWRFEIVPPAGTALPRAIVGVVLDGADLGESEMGPLRISNALHVGGTVIGRLSPGAVDTLVSNAMVSFFSVDLNGHSVFLGGGRTDAQGHYDAYLPDVAQPGP
;
A
#
# COMPACT_ATOMS: atom_id res chain seq x y z
N MET A 1 -25.80 -10.67 21.41
CA MET A 1 -24.96 -9.67 22.11
C MET A 1 -23.87 -9.24 21.16
N ARG A 2 -23.90 -7.98 20.70
CA ARG A 2 -22.99 -7.42 19.69
C ARG A 2 -21.61 -7.20 20.33
N ARG A 3 -20.60 -7.95 19.90
CA ARG A 3 -19.20 -7.68 20.23
C ARG A 3 -18.65 -6.75 19.14
N ALA A 4 -18.43 -5.50 19.52
CA ALA A 4 -17.64 -4.56 18.75
C ALA A 4 -16.18 -5.04 18.76
N ILE A 5 -15.66 -5.35 17.58
CA ILE A 5 -14.24 -5.58 17.35
C ILE A 5 -13.65 -4.19 17.06
N PRO A 6 -12.68 -3.69 17.83
CA PRO A 6 -11.97 -2.49 17.44
C PRO A 6 -11.08 -2.87 16.26
N LEU A 7 -11.50 -2.47 15.06
CA LEU A 7 -10.65 -2.43 13.88
C LEU A 7 -9.56 -1.40 14.20
N VAL A 8 -8.40 -1.85 14.66
CA VAL A 8 -7.18 -1.06 14.64
C VAL A 8 -6.78 -0.98 13.18
N ALA A 9 -7.37 -0.02 12.47
CA ALA A 9 -6.86 0.43 11.19
C ALA A 9 -5.47 1.00 11.49
N ALA A 10 -4.45 0.23 11.14
CA ALA A 10 -3.09 0.73 11.06
C ALA A 10 -3.07 1.83 9.98
N LEU A 11 -3.35 3.06 10.38
CA LEU A 11 -2.87 4.25 9.70
C LEU A 11 -1.37 4.28 9.95
N ALA A 12 -0.65 3.40 9.25
CA ALA A 12 0.73 3.68 8.92
C ALA A 12 0.68 5.05 8.23
N ALA A 13 1.33 6.04 8.82
CA ALA A 13 1.75 7.23 8.12
C ALA A 13 2.57 6.74 6.92
N CYS A 14 1.90 6.48 5.80
CA CYS A 14 2.53 6.35 4.51
C CYS A 14 3.26 7.66 4.34
N SER A 15 4.57 7.66 4.60
CA SER A 15 5.46 8.73 4.21
C SER A 15 5.06 9.04 2.77
N LEU A 16 4.56 10.25 2.53
CA LEU A 16 4.25 10.77 1.20
C LEU A 16 5.56 10.71 0.41
N ARG A 17 5.85 9.57 -0.19
CA ARG A 17 7.06 9.33 -0.97
C ARG A 17 6.80 9.97 -2.31
N GLU A 18 7.78 10.72 -2.77
CA GLU A 18 7.77 11.25 -4.13
C GLU A 18 7.64 10.05 -5.09
N PRO A 19 6.61 10.00 -5.95
CA PRO A 19 6.41 8.88 -6.85
C PRO A 19 7.55 8.86 -7.88
N ARG A 20 8.54 8.01 -7.64
CA ARG A 20 9.71 7.83 -8.49
C ARG A 20 9.41 6.84 -9.61
N VAL A 21 8.63 7.18 -10.63
CA VAL A 21 8.84 6.69 -12.01
C VAL A 21 8.04 7.59 -12.98
N SER A 22 8.73 8.15 -13.97
CA SER A 22 8.13 8.68 -15.19
C SER A 22 8.04 7.55 -16.22
N TYR A 23 6.85 6.98 -16.44
CA TYR A 23 6.61 6.11 -17.59
C TYR A 23 5.68 6.80 -18.58
N THR A 24 5.81 6.45 -19.85
CA THR A 24 4.89 6.95 -20.88
C THR A 24 3.60 6.14 -20.81
N ALA A 25 2.51 6.82 -20.48
CA ALA A 25 1.17 6.25 -20.51
C ALA A 25 0.76 5.91 -21.95
N CYS A 26 0.01 4.84 -22.14
CA CYS A 26 -0.53 4.45 -23.44
C CYS A 26 -1.87 3.74 -23.32
N SER A 27 -2.70 3.87 -24.34
CA SER A 27 -3.90 3.07 -24.57
C SER A 27 -3.77 2.13 -25.77
N ALA A 28 -2.72 2.28 -26.59
CA ALA A 28 -2.40 1.40 -27.71
C ALA A 28 -0.90 1.40 -28.01
N SER A 29 -0.37 0.30 -28.57
CA SER A 29 1.06 0.19 -28.92
C SER A 29 1.53 1.21 -29.95
N SER A 30 0.62 1.76 -30.77
CA SER A 30 0.93 2.84 -31.72
C SER A 30 1.32 4.16 -31.06
N GLN A 31 1.03 4.32 -29.76
CA GLN A 31 1.44 5.49 -28.97
C GLN A 31 2.83 5.29 -28.34
N CYS A 32 3.41 4.10 -28.49
CA CYS A 32 4.75 3.78 -28.02
C CYS A 32 5.79 3.92 -29.13
N SER A 33 7.07 4.02 -28.77
CA SER A 33 8.15 3.92 -29.74
C SER A 33 8.10 2.57 -30.47
N SER A 34 8.64 2.49 -31.69
CA SER A 34 8.58 1.29 -32.54
C SER A 34 9.17 0.02 -31.91
N ALA A 35 10.00 0.16 -30.88
CA ALA A 35 10.60 -0.94 -30.14
C ALA A 35 9.81 -1.31 -28.86
N ASN A 36 8.66 -0.68 -28.59
CA ASN A 36 7.87 -0.85 -27.38
C ASN A 36 6.42 -1.25 -27.70
N VAL A 37 5.78 -1.95 -26.76
CA VAL A 37 4.36 -2.30 -26.79
C VAL A 37 3.63 -1.64 -25.63
N CYS A 38 2.33 -1.41 -25.79
CA CYS A 38 1.50 -0.92 -24.70
C CYS A 38 1.01 -2.09 -23.84
N PHE A 39 1.43 -2.12 -22.58
CA PHE A 39 1.04 -3.17 -21.63
C PHE A 39 0.75 -2.58 -20.25
N LEU A 40 -0.40 -2.92 -19.66
CA LEU A 40 -0.91 -2.34 -18.40
C LEU A 40 -0.96 -0.80 -18.41
N GLY A 41 -1.20 -0.22 -19.60
CA GLY A 41 -1.26 1.22 -19.79
C GLY A 41 0.11 1.92 -19.84
N GLN A 42 1.19 1.17 -20.03
CA GLN A 42 2.57 1.68 -20.03
C GLN A 42 3.31 1.22 -21.30
N CYS A 43 4.09 2.11 -21.91
CA CYS A 43 4.98 1.71 -23.01
C CYS A 43 6.18 0.93 -22.47
N ARG A 44 6.31 -0.34 -22.88
CA ARG A 44 7.32 -1.27 -22.38
C ARG A 44 8.07 -1.95 -23.52
N ALA A 45 9.34 -2.25 -23.30
CA ALA A 45 10.08 -3.11 -24.20
C ALA A 45 9.41 -4.50 -24.25
N PRO A 46 9.27 -5.12 -25.44
CA PRO A 46 8.81 -6.49 -25.58
C PRO A 46 9.78 -7.39 -24.81
N ALA A 47 9.28 -8.08 -23.79
CA ALA A 47 10.07 -9.01 -23.01
C ALA A 47 9.30 -10.34 -22.87
N ALA A 48 10.03 -11.45 -22.84
CA ALA A 48 9.47 -12.77 -22.55
C ALA A 48 8.64 -12.79 -21.24
N ASN A 49 9.00 -11.93 -20.29
CA ASN A 49 8.34 -11.80 -18.99
C ASN A 49 6.93 -11.21 -19.05
N LEU A 50 6.47 -10.66 -20.18
CA LEU A 50 5.08 -10.16 -20.28
C LEU A 50 4.07 -11.33 -20.33
N SER A 51 4.50 -12.51 -20.79
CA SER A 51 3.70 -13.75 -20.78
C SER A 51 3.77 -14.54 -19.46
N VAL A 52 4.61 -14.08 -18.54
CA VAL A 52 4.75 -14.64 -17.21
C VAL A 52 3.77 -13.93 -16.30
N VAL A 53 2.88 -14.68 -15.68
CA VAL A 53 1.87 -14.17 -14.75
C VAL A 53 2.05 -14.80 -13.38
N GLN A 54 1.71 -14.04 -12.36
CA GLN A 54 1.61 -14.55 -11.00
C GLN A 54 0.18 -14.99 -10.74
N VAL A 55 0.01 -16.13 -10.08
CA VAL A 55 -1.30 -16.70 -9.79
C VAL A 55 -1.47 -16.79 -8.28
N GLU A 56 -2.61 -16.30 -7.80
CA GLU A 56 -3.10 -16.52 -6.44
C GLU A 56 -4.32 -17.44 -6.51
N VAL A 57 -4.26 -18.60 -5.83
CA VAL A 57 -5.40 -19.50 -5.67
C VAL A 57 -5.87 -19.43 -4.22
N ARG A 58 -6.99 -18.73 -4.02
CA ARG A 58 -7.58 -18.50 -2.70
C ARG A 58 -8.76 -19.44 -2.49
N PRO A 59 -8.67 -20.40 -1.57
CA PRO A 59 -9.80 -21.27 -1.26
C PRO A 59 -10.95 -20.47 -0.61
N PRO A 60 -12.19 -20.99 -0.61
CA PRO A 60 -13.32 -20.31 0.02
C PRO A 60 -13.13 -20.17 1.54
N SER A 61 -13.80 -19.19 2.13
CA SER A 61 -13.77 -18.99 3.59
C SER A 61 -14.20 -20.26 4.34
N GLY A 62 -13.42 -20.64 5.36
CA GLY A 62 -13.65 -21.88 6.13
C GLY A 62 -13.09 -23.14 5.47
N SER A 63 -12.42 -23.03 4.33
CA SER A 63 -11.67 -24.15 3.74
C SER A 63 -10.55 -24.63 4.67
N GLN A 64 -10.30 -25.93 4.64
CA GLN A 64 -9.17 -26.60 5.28
C GLN A 64 -7.84 -26.44 4.52
N PHE A 65 -7.88 -25.86 3.33
CA PHE A 65 -6.71 -25.63 2.48
C PHE A 65 -6.21 -24.19 2.61
N ALA A 66 -4.90 -24.01 2.41
CA ALA A 66 -4.24 -22.72 2.45
C ALA A 66 -4.24 -22.02 1.08
N LEU A 67 -4.03 -20.70 1.11
CA LEU A 67 -3.69 -19.91 -0.06
C LEU A 67 -2.44 -20.46 -0.74
N LYS A 68 -2.45 -20.52 -2.08
CA LYS A 68 -1.28 -20.86 -2.88
C LYS A 68 -0.96 -19.74 -3.86
N GLU A 69 0.32 -19.42 -3.96
CA GLU A 69 0.84 -18.49 -4.95
C GLU A 69 1.94 -19.14 -5.76
N LEU A 70 1.98 -18.83 -7.06
CA LEU A 70 2.97 -19.38 -7.98
C LEU A 70 3.10 -18.50 -9.22
N GLN A 71 4.24 -18.64 -9.90
CA GLN A 71 4.49 -18.00 -11.19
C GLN A 71 4.29 -19.04 -12.29
N ILE A 72 3.56 -18.66 -13.34
CA ILE A 72 3.34 -19.51 -14.52
C ILE A 72 3.76 -18.77 -15.78
N ASP A 73 4.18 -19.52 -16.78
CA ASP A 73 4.49 -19.01 -18.11
C ASP A 73 3.42 -19.49 -19.09
N LEU A 74 2.55 -18.58 -19.52
CA LEU A 74 1.40 -18.90 -20.37
C LEU A 74 1.80 -19.34 -21.78
N ARG A 75 3.09 -19.26 -22.16
CA ARG A 75 3.60 -19.82 -23.41
C ARG A 75 3.65 -21.34 -23.41
N HIS A 76 3.83 -21.94 -22.24
CA HIS A 76 3.94 -23.39 -22.09
C HIS A 76 2.58 -24.08 -21.93
N GLY A 77 1.51 -23.33 -21.65
CA GLY A 77 0.15 -23.88 -21.57
C GLY A 77 -0.87 -22.91 -20.98
N VAL A 78 -2.08 -22.95 -21.53
CA VAL A 78 -3.26 -22.25 -20.99
C VAL A 78 -4.09 -23.13 -20.06
N LEU A 79 -3.81 -24.44 -20.01
CA LEU A 79 -4.36 -25.36 -19.03
C LEU A 79 -3.43 -25.45 -17.83
N ASN A 80 -3.88 -24.98 -16.67
CA ASN A 80 -3.08 -24.87 -15.45
C ASN A 80 -3.86 -25.43 -14.26
N ASP A 81 -3.50 -26.62 -13.80
CA ASP A 81 -4.08 -27.25 -12.62
C ASP A 81 -3.35 -26.83 -11.34
N PHE A 82 -4.09 -26.66 -10.25
CA PHE A 82 -3.54 -26.25 -8.96
C PHE A 82 -3.90 -27.24 -7.86
N SER A 83 -2.90 -27.66 -7.10
CA SER A 83 -3.09 -28.43 -5.87
C SER A 83 -2.82 -27.55 -4.66
N LEU A 84 -3.82 -27.42 -3.79
CA LEU A 84 -3.75 -26.73 -2.50
C LEU A 84 -3.38 -27.73 -1.39
N ALA A 85 -2.59 -27.28 -0.43
CA ALA A 85 -2.22 -28.04 0.76
C ALA A 85 -2.93 -27.50 2.00
N ALA A 86 -3.06 -28.33 3.04
CA ALA A 86 -3.45 -27.83 4.36
C ALA A 86 -2.36 -26.91 4.94
N PRO A 87 -2.73 -25.82 5.65
CA PRO A 87 -1.75 -25.03 6.39
C PRO A 87 -1.14 -25.85 7.54
N LEU A 88 0.07 -25.49 7.96
CA LEU A 88 0.65 -25.95 9.21
C LEU A 88 -0.14 -25.33 10.38
N ALA A 89 -0.80 -26.17 11.17
CA ALA A 89 -1.44 -25.76 12.41
C ALA A 89 -0.39 -25.62 13.53
N ALA A 90 0.28 -24.48 13.57
CA ALA A 90 1.34 -24.20 14.53
C ALA A 90 0.79 -23.83 15.92
N THR A 91 1.45 -24.34 16.95
CA THR A 91 1.27 -23.96 18.36
C THR A 91 2.62 -23.52 18.91
N GLY A 92 2.64 -22.61 19.87
CA GLY A 92 3.90 -22.15 20.43
C GLY A 92 3.74 -21.38 21.71
N SER A 93 4.85 -21.04 22.32
CA SER A 93 4.92 -20.18 23.50
C SER A 93 5.98 -19.09 23.35
N VAL A 94 5.75 -17.94 23.95
CA VAL A 94 6.76 -16.90 24.13
C VAL A 94 7.15 -16.83 25.61
N THR A 95 8.44 -16.97 25.88
CA THR A 95 8.99 -16.97 27.24
C THR A 95 10.13 -15.98 27.39
N GLN A 96 10.38 -15.53 28.61
CA GLN A 96 11.55 -14.74 29.00
C GLN A 96 12.03 -15.25 30.37
N ASP A 97 13.31 -15.62 30.49
CA ASP A 97 13.87 -16.22 31.71
C ASP A 97 13.06 -17.42 32.24
N GLY A 98 12.44 -18.19 31.34
CA GLY A 98 11.58 -19.33 31.66
C GLY A 98 10.17 -18.96 32.13
N ALA A 99 9.83 -17.68 32.24
CA ALA A 99 8.49 -17.20 32.55
C ALA A 99 7.68 -16.93 31.26
N ALA A 100 6.36 -17.12 31.33
CA ALA A 100 5.45 -16.82 30.23
C ALA A 100 5.34 -15.31 29.96
N VAL A 101 5.33 -14.92 28.70
CA VAL A 101 5.15 -13.52 28.27
C VAL A 101 3.75 -13.34 27.68
N PRO A 102 2.79 -12.78 28.43
CA PRO A 102 1.45 -12.53 27.91
C PRO A 102 1.39 -11.28 27.03
N GLY A 103 0.46 -11.25 26.08
CA GLY A 103 0.23 -10.09 25.21
C GLY A 103 1.33 -9.79 24.20
N ALA A 104 2.32 -10.68 24.00
CA ALA A 104 3.26 -10.57 22.90
C ALA A 104 2.56 -10.84 21.57
N THR A 105 2.81 -9.98 20.58
CA THR A 105 2.34 -10.17 19.21
C THR A 105 3.36 -10.99 18.44
N VAL A 106 2.95 -12.12 17.88
CA VAL A 106 3.77 -12.96 17.00
C VAL A 106 3.28 -12.78 15.58
N THR A 107 4.11 -12.15 14.75
CA THR A 107 3.81 -11.89 13.34
C THR A 107 4.68 -12.76 12.45
N PHE A 108 4.04 -13.59 11.65
CA PHE A 108 4.66 -14.32 10.56
C PHE A 108 4.42 -13.53 9.28
N THR A 109 5.48 -13.14 8.59
CA THR A 109 5.42 -12.45 7.29
C THR A 109 6.01 -13.35 6.23
N ASP A 110 5.37 -13.47 5.07
CA ASP A 110 5.93 -14.25 3.96
C ASP A 110 7.35 -13.76 3.65
N HIS A 111 8.32 -14.67 3.70
CA HIS A 111 9.73 -14.38 3.52
C HIS A 111 10.07 -14.01 2.07
N ALA A 112 9.37 -14.63 1.11
CA ALA A 112 9.65 -14.48 -0.31
C ALA A 112 8.33 -14.56 -1.11
N PRO A 113 7.46 -13.54 -0.99
CA PRO A 113 6.17 -13.55 -1.65
C PRO A 113 6.37 -13.59 -3.16
N VAL A 114 5.62 -14.47 -3.83
CA VAL A 114 5.64 -14.59 -5.30
C VAL A 114 5.12 -13.30 -5.95
N ILE A 115 4.19 -12.63 -5.27
CA ILE A 115 3.60 -11.35 -5.66
C ILE A 115 4.06 -10.28 -4.67
N SER A 116 5.05 -9.46 -5.05
CA SER A 116 5.82 -8.61 -4.12
C SER A 116 5.00 -7.63 -3.27
N ASP A 117 3.84 -7.19 -3.74
CA ASP A 117 2.94 -6.29 -3.02
C ASP A 117 1.78 -7.02 -2.30
N ARG A 118 1.71 -8.34 -2.39
CA ARG A 118 0.76 -9.19 -1.67
C ARG A 118 1.50 -10.08 -0.68
N VAL A 119 2.04 -9.45 0.34
CA VAL A 119 2.73 -10.15 1.43
C VAL A 119 1.71 -10.73 2.39
N ASP A 120 1.65 -12.06 2.49
CA ASP A 120 0.78 -12.71 3.47
C ASP A 120 1.32 -12.50 4.89
N GLN A 121 0.41 -12.26 5.83
CA GLN A 121 0.73 -12.07 7.23
C GLN A 121 -0.22 -12.84 8.12
N VAL A 122 0.35 -13.62 9.04
CA VAL A 122 -0.39 -14.30 10.09
C VAL A 122 0.03 -13.71 11.42
N VAL A 123 -0.94 -13.13 12.13
CA VAL A 123 -0.71 -12.49 13.43
C VAL A 123 -1.43 -13.27 14.52
N SER A 124 -0.71 -13.54 15.60
CA SER A 124 -1.24 -14.15 16.82
C SER A 124 -0.82 -13.33 18.03
N VAL A 125 -1.57 -13.42 19.12
CA VAL A 125 -1.24 -12.78 20.40
C VAL A 125 -1.21 -13.84 21.47
N THR A 126 -0.14 -13.85 22.26
CA THR A 126 0.03 -14.81 23.34
C THR A 126 -0.99 -14.59 24.46
N ASP A 127 -1.57 -15.67 24.96
CA ASP A 127 -2.46 -15.64 26.11
C ASP A 127 -1.72 -15.46 27.45
N LYS A 128 -2.44 -15.59 28.58
CA LYS A 128 -1.87 -15.44 29.93
C LYS A 128 -0.78 -16.46 30.26
N SER A 129 -0.77 -17.61 29.57
CA SER A 129 0.26 -18.65 29.70
C SER A 129 1.42 -18.45 28.73
N GLY A 130 1.42 -17.37 27.95
CA GLY A 130 2.42 -17.11 26.91
C GLY A 130 2.18 -17.94 25.65
N ALA A 131 1.11 -18.73 25.58
CA ALA A 131 0.84 -19.64 24.47
C ALA A 131 0.13 -18.92 23.32
N TYR A 132 0.39 -19.36 22.09
CA TYR A 132 -0.26 -18.85 20.88
C TYR A 132 -0.54 -19.98 19.86
N ARG A 133 -1.38 -19.68 18.88
CA ARG A 133 -1.69 -20.57 17.74
C ARG A 133 -1.68 -19.80 16.43
N ALA A 134 -1.23 -20.44 15.36
CA ALA A 134 -1.20 -19.87 14.02
C ALA A 134 -1.53 -20.95 12.97
N GLN A 135 -2.06 -20.53 11.82
CA GLN A 135 -2.27 -21.38 10.65
C GLN A 135 -1.40 -20.84 9.53
N LEU A 136 -0.33 -21.55 9.21
CA LEU A 136 0.71 -21.08 8.30
C LEU A 136 0.62 -21.85 6.97
N PRO A 137 0.21 -21.21 5.86
CA PRO A 137 0.40 -21.79 4.53
C PRO A 137 1.83 -22.31 4.33
N GLN A 138 2.00 -23.42 3.62
CA GLN A 138 3.30 -24.05 3.40
C GLN A 138 4.23 -23.16 2.56
N ARG A 139 5.12 -22.44 3.23
CA ARG A 139 6.19 -21.57 2.71
C ARG A 139 7.16 -21.17 3.84
N ALA A 140 8.18 -20.38 3.50
CA ALA A 140 9.07 -19.76 4.47
C ALA A 140 8.47 -18.47 5.04
N TRP A 141 8.60 -18.27 6.37
CA TRP A 141 8.02 -17.14 7.10
C TRP A 141 9.07 -16.43 7.94
N ASP A 142 9.28 -15.14 7.71
CA ASP A 142 10.00 -14.30 8.65
C ASP A 142 9.16 -14.09 9.92
N VAL A 143 9.77 -14.34 11.07
CA VAL A 143 9.07 -14.22 12.36
C VAL A 143 9.56 -13.00 13.14
N LEU A 144 8.61 -12.16 13.53
CA LEU A 144 8.80 -11.06 14.46
C LEU A 144 7.94 -11.28 15.70
N VAL A 145 8.57 -11.35 16.87
CA VAL A 145 7.90 -11.36 18.17
C VAL A 145 8.03 -9.97 18.79
N GLN A 146 6.91 -9.31 19.05
CA GLN A 146 6.84 -8.00 19.68
C GLN A 146 6.24 -8.16 21.07
N PRO A 147 7.06 -8.28 22.13
CA PRO A 147 6.55 -8.29 23.49
C PRO A 147 5.96 -6.92 23.88
N PRO A 148 5.14 -6.85 24.94
CA PRO A 148 4.76 -5.56 25.53
C PRO A 148 5.99 -4.72 25.90
N THR A 149 5.83 -3.39 25.84
CA THR A 149 6.84 -2.45 26.32
C THR A 149 7.18 -2.76 27.79
N PRO A 150 8.46 -2.68 28.20
CA PRO A 150 9.61 -2.07 27.49
C PRO A 150 10.50 -3.05 26.70
N ASN A 151 10.15 -4.33 26.64
CA ASN A 151 11.05 -5.35 26.07
C ASN A 151 11.28 -5.16 24.55
N PRO A 152 12.49 -5.41 24.04
CA PRO A 152 12.79 -5.28 22.62
C PRO A 152 12.10 -6.37 21.78
N PRO A 153 11.85 -6.09 20.48
CA PRO A 153 11.37 -7.11 19.56
C PRO A 153 12.44 -8.19 19.31
N LEU A 154 12.00 -9.44 19.12
CA LEU A 154 12.84 -10.56 18.72
C LEU A 154 12.57 -10.93 17.26
N ARG A 155 13.63 -11.09 16.46
CA ARG A 155 13.57 -11.61 15.09
C ARG A 155 14.15 -13.02 15.08
N ALA A 156 13.28 -14.04 15.03
CA ALA A 156 13.70 -15.44 15.15
C ALA A 156 14.25 -16.05 13.84
N GLY A 157 14.35 -15.25 12.77
CA GLY A 157 14.72 -15.72 11.43
C GLY A 157 13.57 -16.40 10.69
N PRO A 158 13.82 -16.93 9.48
CA PRO A 158 12.80 -17.58 8.67
C PRO A 158 12.49 -18.99 9.20
N VAL A 159 11.20 -19.32 9.27
CA VAL A 159 10.69 -20.67 9.57
C VAL A 159 10.05 -21.26 8.31
N ASP A 160 10.52 -22.43 7.88
CA ASP A 160 9.92 -23.16 6.77
C ASP A 160 8.79 -24.07 7.27
N SER A 161 7.55 -23.61 7.08
CA SER A 161 6.35 -24.34 7.49
C SER A 161 6.10 -25.63 6.70
N SER A 162 6.87 -25.90 5.63
CA SER A 162 6.78 -27.16 4.87
C SER A 162 7.59 -28.30 5.47
N SER A 163 8.58 -27.99 6.32
CA SER A 163 9.56 -28.96 6.84
C SER A 163 9.74 -28.93 8.37
N VAL A 164 9.13 -27.95 9.07
CA VAL A 164 9.27 -27.75 10.52
C VAL A 164 8.23 -28.53 11.35
N SER A 165 8.55 -28.72 12.64
CA SER A 165 7.62 -29.19 13.68
C SER A 165 6.44 -28.22 13.86
N PRO A 166 5.23 -28.70 14.19
CA PRO A 166 4.08 -27.83 14.51
C PRO A 166 4.26 -27.03 15.81
N VAL A 167 5.33 -27.26 16.58
CA VAL A 167 5.64 -26.50 17.79
C VAL A 167 6.70 -25.45 17.50
N LEU A 168 6.37 -24.18 17.71
CA LEU A 168 7.22 -23.01 17.47
C LEU A 168 7.36 -22.19 18.77
N ASP A 169 8.38 -22.48 19.57
CA ASP A 169 8.63 -21.74 20.81
C ASP A 169 9.67 -20.63 20.59
N PHE A 170 9.43 -19.47 21.19
CA PHE A 170 10.33 -18.33 21.13
C PHE A 170 10.74 -17.87 22.53
N ALA A 171 12.04 -17.79 22.77
CA ALA A 171 12.60 -17.25 23.99
C ALA A 171 13.14 -15.84 23.73
N LEU A 172 12.60 -14.84 24.43
CA LEU A 172 13.14 -13.50 24.43
C LEU A 172 14.50 -13.48 25.17
N PRO A 173 15.38 -12.52 24.85
CA PRO A 173 16.58 -12.29 25.65
C PRO A 173 16.21 -12.09 27.12
N GLY A 174 16.98 -12.71 28.02
CA GLY A 174 16.76 -12.58 29.46
C GLY A 174 16.79 -11.12 29.91
N ALA A 175 15.94 -10.75 30.86
CA ALA A 175 15.79 -9.34 31.24
C ALA A 175 17.10 -8.73 31.75
N THR A 176 17.95 -9.53 32.39
CA THR A 176 19.26 -9.10 32.92
C THR A 176 20.35 -9.01 31.86
N THR A 177 20.15 -9.54 30.66
CA THR A 177 21.13 -9.44 29.56
C THR A 177 20.87 -8.23 28.65
N LEU A 178 19.70 -7.60 28.79
CA LEU A 178 19.37 -6.36 28.10
C LEU A 178 20.20 -5.20 28.67
N THR A 179 20.69 -4.35 27.77
CA THR A 179 21.40 -3.12 28.16
C THR A 179 20.42 -1.95 28.11
N ALA A 180 20.29 -1.23 29.22
CA ALA A 180 19.58 0.04 29.25
C ALA A 180 20.48 1.15 28.68
N ILE A 181 19.95 1.87 27.70
CA ILE A 181 20.58 3.04 27.11
C ILE A 181 19.75 4.25 27.50
N ASP A 182 20.27 4.97 28.50
CA ASP A 182 19.69 6.23 28.99
C ASP A 182 20.18 7.40 28.16
N GLY A 183 19.29 8.32 27.83
CA GLY A 183 19.64 9.53 27.10
C GLY A 183 18.74 10.71 27.40
N GLY A 184 19.15 11.88 26.94
CA GLY A 184 18.34 13.09 26.90
C GLY A 184 18.17 13.60 25.48
N LEU A 185 17.01 14.17 25.17
CA LEU A 185 16.76 14.92 23.94
C LEU A 185 16.75 16.41 24.22
N LEU A 186 17.56 17.15 23.47
CA LEU A 186 17.59 18.60 23.50
C LEU A 186 17.30 19.18 22.12
N ALA A 187 16.62 20.32 22.09
CA ALA A 187 16.54 21.18 20.92
C ALA A 187 16.52 22.64 21.37
N ASP A 188 17.23 23.50 20.63
CA ASP A 188 17.37 24.94 20.92
C ASP A 188 17.75 25.27 22.39
N GLY A 189 18.51 24.37 23.03
CA GLY A 189 18.96 24.50 24.42
C GLY A 189 17.94 24.06 25.49
N GLY A 190 16.77 23.56 25.10
CA GLY A 190 15.73 23.04 26.00
C GLY A 190 15.40 21.55 25.79
N PRO A 191 14.71 20.91 26.75
CA PRO A 191 14.31 19.50 26.64
C PRO A 191 13.20 19.30 25.61
N VAL A 192 13.26 18.20 24.87
CA VAL A 192 12.20 17.77 23.93
C VAL A 192 11.38 16.67 24.59
N ALA A 193 10.15 17.00 24.98
CA ALA A 193 9.20 16.07 25.60
C ALA A 193 8.25 15.46 24.56
N GLY A 194 7.77 14.25 24.82
CA GLY A 194 6.74 13.60 24.01
C GLY A 194 7.23 13.00 22.68
N ALA A 195 8.53 13.11 22.37
CA ALA A 195 9.13 12.44 21.22
C ALA A 195 9.22 10.92 21.44
N SER A 196 8.91 10.14 20.41
CA SER A 196 9.20 8.72 20.36
C SER A 196 10.67 8.50 20.01
N VAL A 197 11.36 7.70 20.83
CA VAL A 197 12.76 7.32 20.67
C VAL A 197 12.85 5.81 20.56
N THR A 198 13.51 5.34 19.51
CA THR A 198 13.70 3.90 19.26
C THR A 198 15.13 3.64 18.80
N ALA A 199 15.80 2.65 19.37
CA ALA A 199 17.08 2.17 18.84
C ALA A 199 16.82 1.35 17.58
N VAL A 200 17.57 1.63 16.52
CA VAL A 200 17.49 0.93 15.23
C VAL A 200 18.87 0.52 14.74
N ASP A 201 18.94 -0.53 13.92
CA ASP A 201 20.17 -0.92 13.25
C ASP A 201 20.50 0.04 12.08
N VAL A 202 21.63 -0.19 11.41
CA VAL A 202 22.07 0.64 10.26
C VAL A 202 21.14 0.52 9.05
N GLN A 203 20.25 -0.48 9.02
CA GLN A 203 19.21 -0.65 8.01
C GLN A 203 17.85 -0.04 8.45
N GLY A 204 17.79 0.56 9.64
CA GLY A 204 16.58 1.18 10.19
C GLY A 204 15.60 0.20 10.84
N ARG A 205 15.99 -1.06 11.07
CA ARG A 205 15.14 -2.05 11.76
C ARG A 205 15.16 -1.79 13.26
N THR A 206 14.01 -1.88 13.89
CA THR A 206 13.88 -1.68 15.34
C THR A 206 14.64 -2.76 16.11
N LEU A 207 15.46 -2.28 17.06
CA LEU A 207 16.24 -3.05 18.03
C LEU A 207 15.66 -2.93 19.45
N SER A 208 14.95 -1.84 19.74
CA SER A 208 14.24 -1.62 21.00
C SER A 208 12.74 -1.47 20.77
N ALA A 209 11.95 -1.57 21.84
CA ALA A 209 10.63 -0.96 21.86
C ALA A 209 10.78 0.58 21.86
N SER A 210 9.78 1.28 21.31
CA SER A 210 9.74 2.73 21.38
C SER A 210 9.51 3.22 22.81
N GLN A 211 10.13 4.33 23.16
CA GLN A 211 9.95 5.03 24.44
C GLN A 211 9.59 6.48 24.19
N ILE A 212 8.77 7.05 25.07
CA ILE A 212 8.38 8.46 24.99
C ILE A 212 9.27 9.26 25.92
N SER A 213 9.92 10.30 25.37
CA SER A 213 10.72 11.24 26.15
C SER A 213 9.86 11.98 27.17
N ASP A 214 10.35 12.08 28.40
CA ASP A 214 9.66 12.76 29.49
C ASP A 214 9.73 14.30 29.38
N ALA A 215 9.18 15.01 30.37
CA ALA A 215 9.18 16.48 30.40
C ALA A 215 10.59 17.10 30.48
N ALA A 216 11.60 16.36 30.95
CA ALA A 216 13.00 16.75 30.97
C ALA A 216 13.77 16.27 29.72
N GLY A 217 13.07 15.67 28.75
CA GLY A 217 13.64 15.08 27.54
C GLY A 217 14.33 13.74 27.76
N GLY A 218 14.23 13.16 28.96
CA GLY A 218 14.84 11.89 29.31
C GLY A 218 14.15 10.70 28.66
N TYR A 219 14.92 9.69 28.29
CA TYR A 219 14.42 8.40 27.80
C TYR A 219 15.36 7.25 28.21
N SER A 220 14.83 6.02 28.27
CA SER A 220 15.61 4.79 28.53
C SER A 220 15.14 3.67 27.63
N VAL A 221 15.92 3.29 26.62
CA VAL A 221 15.59 2.16 25.72
C VAL A 221 16.36 0.90 26.12
N LEU A 222 15.72 -0.27 25.98
CA LEU A 222 16.37 -1.56 26.19
C LEU A 222 16.84 -2.13 24.86
N VAL A 223 18.12 -2.47 24.78
CA VAL A 223 18.76 -3.01 23.57
C VAL A 223 19.32 -4.42 23.86
N PRO A 224 19.13 -5.39 22.95
CA PRO A 224 19.76 -6.70 23.05
C PRO A 224 21.30 -6.65 23.07
N PRO A 225 21.98 -7.59 23.77
CA PRO A 225 23.43 -7.59 23.89
C PRO A 225 24.18 -7.83 22.56
N ASP A 226 23.51 -8.42 21.58
CA ASP A 226 24.02 -8.77 20.25
C ASP A 226 23.69 -7.71 19.18
N ALA A 227 23.06 -6.60 19.57
CA ALA A 227 22.53 -5.59 18.65
C ALA A 227 23.58 -4.85 17.78
N GLY A 228 24.88 -5.07 18.02
CA GLY A 228 25.95 -4.41 17.27
C GLY A 228 25.89 -2.87 17.41
N GLY A 229 26.32 -2.16 16.37
CA GLY A 229 26.17 -0.70 16.31
C GLY A 229 24.72 -0.29 16.03
N PHE A 230 24.20 0.65 16.80
CA PHE A 230 22.83 1.16 16.66
C PHE A 230 22.79 2.68 16.46
N LEU A 231 21.66 3.15 15.95
CA LEU A 231 21.29 4.54 15.77
C LEU A 231 19.99 4.83 16.54
N MET A 232 19.73 6.10 16.84
CA MET A 232 18.49 6.57 17.45
C MET A 232 17.56 7.12 16.38
N GLN A 233 16.42 6.47 16.21
CA GLN A 233 15.29 6.97 15.44
C GLN A 233 14.42 7.82 16.36
N VAL A 234 14.29 9.12 16.04
CA VAL A 234 13.47 10.08 16.80
C VAL A 234 12.37 10.63 15.91
N GLY A 235 11.15 10.73 16.45
CA GLY A 235 10.02 11.30 15.73
C GLY A 235 8.78 11.46 16.60
N PRO A 236 7.65 11.84 16.00
CA PRO A 236 6.37 11.90 16.71
C PRO A 236 5.97 10.52 17.26
N PRO A 237 5.23 10.46 18.37
CA PRO A 237 4.65 9.19 18.83
C PRO A 237 3.64 8.66 17.82
N ALA A 238 3.41 7.34 17.84
CA ALA A 238 2.59 6.66 16.83
C ALA A 238 1.12 7.13 16.81
N ASP A 239 0.65 7.81 17.86
CA ASP A 239 -0.69 8.36 18.06
C ASP A 239 -0.75 9.90 17.94
N ALA A 240 0.34 10.55 17.51
CA ALA A 240 0.44 12.02 17.45
C ALA A 240 -0.55 12.70 16.50
N ASP A 241 -1.08 11.97 15.51
CA ASP A 241 -2.04 12.49 14.53
C ASP A 241 -3.48 12.60 15.10
N GLY A 242 -3.68 12.30 16.39
CA GLY A 242 -4.98 12.25 17.09
C GLY A 242 -5.63 13.57 17.49
N GLY A 243 -5.22 14.72 16.94
CA GLY A 243 -5.97 15.98 17.09
C GLY A 243 -5.83 16.71 18.43
N LEU A 244 -4.85 16.35 19.27
CA LEU A 244 -4.39 17.24 20.34
C LEU A 244 -3.37 18.23 19.78
N PRO A 245 -3.25 19.45 20.34
CA PRO A 245 -2.18 20.39 19.97
C PRO A 245 -0.85 19.88 20.53
N LEU A 246 -0.34 18.81 19.95
CA LEU A 246 1.03 18.35 20.17
C LEU A 246 1.94 19.22 19.32
N ASP A 247 3.06 19.61 19.92
CA ASP A 247 4.16 20.28 19.24
C ASP A 247 4.48 19.54 17.92
N PRO A 248 4.53 20.22 16.75
CA PRO A 248 4.70 19.56 15.45
C PRO A 248 6.12 18.99 15.30
N LEU A 249 6.40 17.89 15.99
CA LEU A 249 7.68 17.22 15.99
C LEU A 249 7.90 16.52 14.63
N PRO A 250 9.01 16.82 13.93
CA PRO A 250 9.39 16.12 12.71
C PRO A 250 9.87 14.69 12.97
N SER A 251 9.83 13.86 11.94
CA SER A 251 10.58 12.60 11.90
C SER A 251 12.01 12.88 11.43
N TYR A 252 12.99 12.53 12.27
CA TYR A 252 14.41 12.65 11.94
C TYR A 252 14.91 11.35 11.30
N PRO A 253 15.89 11.38 10.38
CA PRO A 253 16.58 10.16 9.98
C PRO A 253 17.34 9.56 11.18
N PRO A 254 17.68 8.26 11.18
CA PRO A 254 18.45 7.65 12.26
C PRO A 254 19.73 8.44 12.58
N GLN A 255 19.90 8.82 13.84
CA GLN A 255 21.04 9.61 14.33
C GLN A 255 22.02 8.74 15.14
N PRO A 256 23.33 9.04 15.15
CA PRO A 256 24.23 8.44 16.12
C PRO A 256 23.76 8.72 17.56
N TYR A 257 23.92 7.75 18.45
CA TYR A 257 23.61 7.95 19.86
C TYR A 257 24.54 9.03 20.47
N ALA A 258 23.93 9.95 21.22
CA ALA A 258 24.59 10.94 22.04
C ALA A 258 23.74 11.21 23.29
N ASN A 259 24.39 11.62 24.38
CA ASN A 259 23.70 11.98 25.62
C ASN A 259 24.24 13.33 26.15
N PRO A 260 23.53 14.44 25.96
CA PRO A 260 22.24 14.54 25.26
C PRO A 260 22.37 14.48 23.73
N LEU A 261 21.35 13.93 23.05
CA LEU A 261 21.20 14.04 21.60
C LEU A 261 20.52 15.38 21.29
N THR A 262 21.24 16.24 20.57
CA THR A 262 20.73 17.56 20.17
C THR A 262 20.14 17.50 18.77
N LEU A 263 18.87 17.92 18.64
CA LEU A 263 18.12 17.90 17.40
C LEU A 263 17.92 19.32 16.86
N PRO A 264 18.02 19.55 15.54
CA PRO A 264 17.61 20.82 14.94
C PRO A 264 16.07 20.86 14.91
N LEU A 265 15.47 21.70 15.73
CA LEU A 265 14.02 21.85 15.81
C LEU A 265 13.65 23.33 15.69
N PRO A 266 13.36 23.82 14.47
CA PRO A 266 13.03 25.23 14.30
C PRO A 266 11.80 25.65 15.14
N PRO A 267 11.59 26.95 15.36
CA PRO A 267 10.40 27.44 16.03
C PRO A 267 9.10 26.96 15.36
N VAL A 268 8.03 26.86 16.15
CA VAL A 268 6.70 26.55 15.63
C VAL A 268 6.21 27.74 14.80
N ALA A 269 5.70 27.46 13.60
CA ALA A 269 5.10 28.45 12.72
C ALA A 269 3.71 27.99 12.27
N GLY A 270 2.74 28.91 12.29
CA GLY A 270 1.41 28.67 11.75
C GLY A 270 1.38 28.90 10.24
N LEU A 271 0.70 28.02 9.51
CA LEU A 271 0.34 28.20 8.11
C LEU A 271 -1.16 28.39 8.00
N ASP A 272 -1.58 29.61 7.64
CA ASP A 272 -2.96 29.92 7.27
C ASP A 272 -3.17 29.67 5.77
N VAL A 273 -4.24 28.97 5.41
CA VAL A 273 -4.54 28.57 4.05
C VAL A 273 -5.97 28.93 3.68
N ASN A 274 -6.13 29.53 2.50
CA ASN A 274 -7.42 29.74 1.85
C ASN A 274 -7.50 28.86 0.60
N VAL A 275 -8.47 27.96 0.53
CA VAL A 275 -8.74 27.11 -0.63
C VAL A 275 -9.92 27.70 -1.39
N LEU A 276 -9.65 28.14 -2.62
CA LEU A 276 -10.62 28.80 -3.48
C LEU A 276 -10.79 28.03 -4.79
N ASP A 277 -11.96 28.12 -5.42
CA ASP A 277 -12.17 27.66 -6.79
C ASP A 277 -11.69 28.72 -7.81
N SER A 278 -11.78 28.41 -9.10
CA SER A 278 -11.40 29.33 -10.18
C SER A 278 -12.23 30.62 -10.25
N ALA A 279 -13.39 30.68 -9.57
CA ALA A 279 -14.21 31.88 -9.45
C ALA A 279 -13.91 32.69 -8.17
N GLY A 280 -12.98 32.21 -7.33
CA GLY A 280 -12.62 32.83 -6.06
C GLY A 280 -13.56 32.48 -4.90
N ALA A 281 -14.47 31.52 -5.08
CA ALA A 281 -15.35 31.06 -4.01
C ALA A 281 -14.63 30.02 -3.12
N PRO A 282 -14.89 29.99 -1.80
CA PRO A 282 -14.25 29.02 -0.91
C PRO A 282 -14.66 27.59 -1.21
N VAL A 283 -13.69 26.66 -1.15
CA VAL A 283 -13.92 25.22 -1.36
C VAL A 283 -13.95 24.50 0.00
N PRO A 284 -15.13 24.21 0.55
CA PRO A 284 -15.23 23.53 1.84
C PRO A 284 -14.76 22.07 1.73
N SER A 285 -14.33 21.52 2.87
CA SER A 285 -13.94 20.12 3.01
C SER A 285 -12.73 19.71 2.16
N ALA A 286 -12.01 20.66 1.57
CA ALA A 286 -10.76 20.38 0.87
C ALA A 286 -9.69 19.98 1.89
N ARG A 287 -9.05 18.83 1.66
CA ARG A 287 -7.92 18.41 2.48
C ARG A 287 -6.66 19.09 1.99
N VAL A 288 -6.01 19.87 2.85
CA VAL A 288 -4.73 20.51 2.56
C VAL A 288 -3.62 19.59 3.04
N TYR A 289 -2.72 19.22 2.13
CA TYR A 289 -1.51 18.44 2.42
C TYR A 289 -0.31 19.37 2.44
N VAL A 290 0.57 19.15 3.42
CA VAL A 290 1.81 19.91 3.58
C VAL A 290 2.94 18.96 3.87
N ARG A 291 4.09 19.18 3.22
CA ARG A 291 5.32 18.40 3.44
C ARG A 291 6.54 19.30 3.39
N SER A 292 7.44 19.14 4.37
CA SER A 292 8.71 19.88 4.39
C SER A 292 9.59 19.51 3.20
N VAL A 293 10.33 20.48 2.70
CA VAL A 293 11.32 20.33 1.63
C VAL A 293 12.63 20.97 2.02
N GLU A 294 13.73 20.50 1.43
CA GLU A 294 15.08 21.05 1.66
C GLU A 294 15.55 20.99 3.13
N THR A 295 14.98 20.07 3.92
CA THR A 295 15.31 19.83 5.33
C THR A 295 15.95 18.45 5.54
N SER A 296 16.74 18.31 6.61
CA SER A 296 17.32 17.02 7.03
C SER A 296 16.31 16.11 7.74
N TRP A 297 15.16 16.65 8.15
CA TRP A 297 14.04 15.94 8.77
C TRP A 297 12.80 16.03 7.86
N THR A 298 11.79 15.20 8.13
CA THR A 298 10.51 15.25 7.41
C THR A 298 9.37 15.60 8.37
N LEU A 299 8.62 16.65 8.04
CA LEU A 299 7.32 16.95 8.66
C LEU A 299 6.25 16.94 7.58
N ALA A 300 5.27 16.05 7.73
CA ALA A 300 4.10 15.99 6.89
C ALA A 300 2.85 16.08 7.76
N ARG A 301 1.87 16.88 7.30
CA ARG A 301 0.60 17.09 7.98
C ARG A 301 -0.51 17.20 6.95
N SER A 302 -1.74 16.94 7.38
CA SER A 302 -2.92 17.31 6.62
C SER A 302 -4.01 17.86 7.53
N VAL A 303 -4.81 18.78 7.00
CA VAL A 303 -5.98 19.34 7.68
C VAL A 303 -7.12 19.46 6.69
N VAL A 304 -8.36 19.48 7.18
CA VAL A 304 -9.52 19.77 6.35
C VAL A 304 -9.83 21.27 6.46
N ALA A 305 -9.94 21.94 5.31
CA ALA A 305 -10.30 23.35 5.21
C ALA A 305 -11.82 23.52 5.25
N ASP A 306 -12.37 23.56 6.46
CA ASP A 306 -13.79 23.81 6.68
C ASP A 306 -14.14 25.25 6.28
N GLY A 307 -15.18 25.42 5.48
CA GLY A 307 -15.52 26.71 4.88
C GLY A 307 -14.44 27.28 3.94
N GLY A 308 -13.49 26.45 3.48
CA GLY A 308 -12.41 26.85 2.58
C GLY A 308 -11.21 27.52 3.26
N VAL A 309 -11.13 27.47 4.60
CA VAL A 309 -9.98 28.02 5.35
C VAL A 309 -9.45 27.02 6.36
N SER A 310 -8.15 27.05 6.64
CA SER A 310 -7.55 26.23 7.70
C SER A 310 -6.25 26.83 8.23
N THR A 311 -5.89 26.47 9.45
CA THR A 311 -4.59 26.78 10.04
C THR A 311 -3.88 25.49 10.41
N ILE A 312 -2.59 25.38 10.09
CA ILE A 312 -1.76 24.21 10.36
C ILE A 312 -0.56 24.65 11.19
N SER A 313 -0.34 23.98 12.34
CA SER A 313 0.89 24.17 13.12
C SER A 313 2.03 23.36 12.52
N LEU A 314 3.09 24.04 12.13
CA LEU A 314 4.28 23.50 11.47
C LEU A 314 5.56 24.04 12.14
N ARG A 315 6.71 23.90 11.48
CA ARG A 315 7.98 24.49 11.87
C ARG A 315 8.38 25.56 10.86
N GLU A 316 9.26 26.47 11.25
CA GLU A 316 9.90 27.36 10.27
C GLU A 316 10.70 26.54 9.25
N GLY A 317 10.65 26.93 7.97
CA GLY A 317 11.31 26.20 6.88
C GLY A 317 10.53 26.18 5.57
N GLY A 318 11.08 25.48 4.57
CA GLY A 318 10.47 25.29 3.26
C GLY A 318 9.44 24.17 3.24
N TYR A 319 8.33 24.37 2.52
CA TYR A 319 7.26 23.38 2.36
C TYR A 319 6.71 23.36 0.94
N LEU A 320 6.26 22.19 0.50
CA LEU A 320 5.26 22.06 -0.54
C LEU A 320 3.87 21.98 0.10
N VAL A 321 2.89 22.62 -0.52
CA VAL A 321 1.48 22.62 -0.09
C VAL A 321 0.58 22.35 -1.28
N GLN A 322 -0.47 21.54 -1.09
CA GLN A 322 -1.45 21.23 -2.11
C GLN A 322 -2.84 21.03 -1.49
N ALA A 323 -3.88 21.55 -2.14
CA ALA A 323 -5.27 21.33 -1.75
C ALA A 323 -5.90 20.22 -2.58
N ALA A 324 -6.60 19.32 -1.89
CA ALA A 324 -7.36 18.24 -2.47
C ALA A 324 -8.83 18.35 -2.05
N PRO A 325 -9.69 18.99 -2.87
CA PRO A 325 -11.13 18.94 -2.70
C PRO A 325 -11.65 17.49 -2.68
N PRO A 326 -12.88 17.23 -2.22
CA PRO A 326 -13.50 15.90 -2.34
C PRO A 326 -13.40 15.32 -3.76
N ALA A 327 -13.39 13.99 -3.89
CA ALA A 327 -13.28 13.33 -5.19
C ALA A 327 -14.56 13.43 -6.05
N ASP A 328 -15.66 13.93 -5.46
CA ASP A 328 -16.98 14.03 -6.07
C ASP A 328 -17.00 14.84 -7.37
N ALA A 329 -17.84 14.46 -8.33
CA ALA A 329 -17.92 15.08 -9.66
C ALA A 329 -18.28 16.58 -9.64
N SER A 330 -18.95 17.06 -8.59
CA SER A 330 -19.34 18.46 -8.43
C SER A 330 -18.29 19.33 -7.73
N ALA A 331 -17.27 18.71 -7.11
CA ALA A 331 -16.21 19.44 -6.45
C ALA A 331 -15.17 19.94 -7.49
N PRO A 332 -14.45 21.04 -7.22
CA PRO A 332 -13.27 21.43 -8.00
C PRO A 332 -12.19 20.33 -8.02
N ALA A 333 -11.27 20.44 -8.96
CA ALA A 333 -10.10 19.58 -9.07
C ALA A 333 -9.01 19.95 -8.06
N LEU A 334 -7.95 19.14 -8.01
CA LEU A 334 -6.76 19.42 -7.20
C LEU A 334 -6.16 20.78 -7.55
N SER A 335 -5.67 21.51 -6.55
CA SER A 335 -4.78 22.64 -6.82
C SER A 335 -3.43 22.14 -7.33
N ASP A 336 -2.67 23.03 -7.97
CA ASP A 336 -1.25 22.81 -8.16
C ASP A 336 -0.53 22.75 -6.81
N ALA A 337 0.59 22.03 -6.77
CA ALA A 337 1.50 22.05 -5.64
C ALA A 337 2.26 23.38 -5.62
N LYS A 338 2.30 24.04 -4.46
CA LYS A 338 2.93 25.34 -4.28
C LYS A 338 4.05 25.27 -3.26
N SER A 339 5.24 25.75 -3.63
CA SER A 339 6.35 25.93 -2.70
C SER A 339 6.15 27.20 -1.88
N ILE A 340 6.35 27.11 -0.57
CA ILE A 340 6.27 28.22 0.39
C ILE A 340 7.42 28.12 1.40
N THR A 341 7.69 29.21 2.11
CA THR A 341 8.65 29.25 3.23
C THR A 341 7.97 29.86 4.45
N LEU A 342 7.96 29.17 5.58
CA LEU A 342 7.42 29.69 6.84
C LEU A 342 8.49 30.45 7.64
N PRO A 343 8.12 31.54 8.35
CA PRO A 343 6.76 32.06 8.51
C PRO A 343 6.24 32.84 7.29
N GLN A 344 4.91 32.93 7.15
CA GLN A 344 4.23 33.72 6.11
C GLN A 344 3.49 34.90 6.74
N ALA A 345 3.50 36.05 6.07
CA ALA A 345 2.81 37.27 6.54
C ALA A 345 1.32 37.32 6.13
N ALA A 346 0.91 36.52 5.15
CA ALA A 346 -0.44 36.46 4.64
C ALA A 346 -0.86 35.00 4.40
N PRO A 347 -2.17 34.70 4.42
CA PRO A 347 -2.67 33.37 4.10
C PRO A 347 -2.25 32.91 2.71
N VAL A 348 -1.84 31.65 2.60
CA VAL A 348 -1.52 31.02 1.32
C VAL A 348 -2.81 30.68 0.59
N VAL A 349 -3.01 31.28 -0.58
CA VAL A 349 -4.15 30.95 -1.46
C VAL A 349 -3.78 29.76 -2.35
N LEU A 350 -4.63 28.73 -2.32
CA LEU A 350 -4.59 27.55 -3.19
C LEU A 350 -5.82 27.58 -4.09
N SER A 351 -5.59 27.65 -5.41
CA SER A 351 -6.65 27.72 -6.42
C SER A 351 -6.93 26.33 -6.98
N CYS A 352 -8.18 25.88 -6.87
CA CYS A 352 -8.66 24.61 -7.39
C CYS A 352 -9.40 24.85 -8.71
N PRO A 353 -8.87 24.37 -9.85
CA PRO A 353 -9.52 24.53 -11.14
C PRO A 353 -10.77 23.63 -11.26
N PRO A 354 -11.61 23.81 -12.29
CA PRO A 354 -12.68 22.86 -12.60
C PRO A 354 -12.12 21.47 -12.94
N LYS A 355 -12.90 20.42 -12.66
CA LYS A 355 -12.62 19.06 -13.14
C LYS A 355 -12.77 18.97 -14.65
N VAL A 356 -11.96 18.11 -15.26
CA VAL A 356 -12.09 17.77 -16.67
C VAL A 356 -13.31 16.88 -16.87
N LYS A 357 -14.03 17.10 -17.97
CA LYS A 357 -15.17 16.28 -18.39
C LYS A 357 -14.82 15.62 -19.71
N ARG A 358 -14.90 14.30 -19.76
CA ARG A 358 -14.62 13.55 -20.99
C ARG A 358 -15.67 12.49 -21.19
N PHE A 359 -15.84 12.08 -22.43
CA PHE A 359 -16.46 10.81 -22.76
C PHE A 359 -15.52 9.99 -23.61
N GLY A 360 -15.63 8.67 -23.52
CA GLY A 360 -14.82 7.75 -24.28
C GLY A 360 -15.67 6.61 -24.82
N LYS A 361 -15.15 5.95 -25.84
CA LYS A 361 -15.78 4.77 -26.44
C LYS A 361 -14.90 3.56 -26.22
N VAL A 362 -15.46 2.52 -25.62
CA VAL A 362 -14.81 1.22 -25.48
C VAL A 362 -15.13 0.38 -26.72
N VAL A 363 -14.10 -0.19 -27.34
CA VAL A 363 -14.24 -1.05 -28.52
C VAL A 363 -13.63 -2.42 -28.27
N GLY A 364 -14.25 -3.45 -28.86
CA GLY A 364 -13.76 -4.81 -28.82
C GLY A 364 -12.54 -5.03 -29.72
N PRO A 365 -12.04 -6.27 -29.77
CA PRO A 365 -10.89 -6.64 -30.60
C PRO A 365 -11.15 -6.50 -32.11
N ASP A 366 -12.41 -6.58 -32.52
CA ASP A 366 -12.87 -6.33 -33.89
C ASP A 366 -12.95 -4.84 -34.23
N GLY A 367 -12.77 -3.95 -33.25
CA GLY A 367 -12.91 -2.50 -33.41
C GLY A 367 -14.36 -1.99 -33.35
N MET A 368 -15.32 -2.88 -33.13
CA MET A 368 -16.72 -2.51 -32.93
C MET A 368 -16.94 -2.05 -31.49
N PRO A 369 -17.93 -1.18 -31.22
CA PRO A 369 -18.23 -0.77 -29.86
C PRO A 369 -18.61 -1.96 -28.99
N VAL A 370 -18.14 -1.96 -27.74
CA VAL A 370 -18.66 -2.91 -26.76
C VAL A 370 -20.09 -2.53 -26.38
N GLY A 371 -20.85 -3.49 -25.86
CA GLY A 371 -22.21 -3.24 -25.38
C GLY A 371 -22.24 -2.51 -24.03
N ALA A 372 -23.42 -2.49 -23.42
CA ALA A 372 -23.65 -1.84 -22.14
C ALA A 372 -23.00 -2.55 -20.94
N ASN A 373 -22.86 -1.82 -19.83
CA ASN A 373 -22.50 -2.29 -18.50
C ASN A 373 -21.03 -2.66 -18.25
N PHE A 374 -20.11 -2.33 -19.17
CA PHE A 374 -18.68 -2.39 -18.85
C PHE A 374 -18.38 -1.33 -17.80
N GLN A 375 -17.80 -1.74 -16.68
CA GLN A 375 -17.44 -0.82 -15.61
C GLN A 375 -16.10 -0.16 -15.95
N ILE A 376 -16.01 1.15 -15.71
CA ILE A 376 -14.79 1.92 -15.92
C ILE A 376 -14.28 2.36 -14.55
N LEU A 377 -13.16 1.79 -14.11
CA LEU A 377 -12.49 2.21 -12.88
C LEU A 377 -11.28 3.05 -13.26
N ALA A 378 -11.33 4.35 -13.00
CA ALA A 378 -10.22 5.25 -13.28
C ALA A 378 -9.57 5.69 -11.97
N THR A 379 -8.29 5.34 -11.81
CA THR A 379 -7.46 5.70 -10.65
C THR A 379 -6.33 6.62 -11.08
N ARG A 380 -6.28 7.79 -10.48
CA ARG A 380 -5.21 8.76 -10.67
C ARG A 380 -3.95 8.21 -10.03
N LEU A 381 -2.86 8.22 -10.78
CA LEU A 381 -1.56 7.89 -10.25
C LEU A 381 -1.15 8.97 -9.25
N ALA A 382 -0.46 8.57 -8.18
CA ALA A 382 0.06 9.54 -7.23
C ALA A 382 1.03 10.49 -7.94
N ASP A 383 0.82 11.79 -7.77
CA ASP A 383 1.74 12.85 -8.15
C ASP A 383 1.61 14.01 -7.13
N GLY A 384 2.66 14.80 -6.97
CA GLY A 384 2.70 15.85 -5.96
C GLY A 384 2.58 15.32 -4.52
N LEU A 385 1.70 15.92 -3.72
CA LEU A 385 1.46 15.58 -2.32
C LEU A 385 0.20 14.74 -2.10
N VAL A 386 -0.59 14.55 -3.14
CA VAL A 386 -1.89 13.88 -3.03
C VAL A 386 -1.71 12.41 -3.36
N PRO A 387 -2.22 11.49 -2.52
CA PRO A 387 -2.24 10.07 -2.85
C PRO A 387 -3.16 9.78 -4.04
N THR A 388 -3.33 8.50 -4.39
CA THR A 388 -4.24 8.09 -5.47
C THR A 388 -5.67 8.59 -5.25
N ARG A 389 -6.36 8.97 -6.32
CA ARG A 389 -7.76 9.41 -6.32
C ARG A 389 -8.56 8.68 -7.38
N THR A 390 -9.85 8.45 -7.14
CA THR A 390 -10.75 7.86 -8.11
C THR A 390 -11.49 8.96 -8.88
N ALA A 391 -11.75 8.73 -10.17
CA ALA A 391 -12.66 9.57 -10.93
C ALA A 391 -14.11 9.15 -10.73
N PHE A 392 -15.04 10.03 -11.08
CA PHE A 392 -16.43 9.64 -11.31
C PHE A 392 -16.58 9.14 -12.74
N THR A 393 -17.14 7.95 -12.92
CA THR A 393 -17.34 7.31 -14.21
C THR A 393 -18.75 6.74 -14.33
N THR A 394 -19.26 6.65 -15.55
CA THR A 394 -20.44 5.83 -15.85
C THR A 394 -20.01 4.47 -16.41
N PRO A 395 -20.82 3.41 -16.25
CA PRO A 395 -20.70 2.23 -17.10
C PRO A 395 -20.93 2.59 -18.57
N THR A 396 -20.49 1.72 -19.48
CA THR A 396 -20.78 1.88 -20.91
C THR A 396 -22.28 1.78 -21.18
N ASP A 397 -22.75 2.56 -22.14
CA ASP A 397 -24.09 2.44 -22.72
C ASP A 397 -24.13 1.37 -23.84
N GLY A 398 -25.27 1.26 -24.54
CA GLY A 398 -25.43 0.30 -25.64
C GLY A 398 -24.51 0.52 -26.85
N PHE A 399 -23.83 1.67 -26.93
CA PHE A 399 -22.86 2.01 -27.97
C PHE A 399 -21.42 2.01 -27.45
N GLY A 400 -21.18 1.48 -26.24
CA GLY A 400 -19.86 1.38 -25.63
C GLY A 400 -19.35 2.72 -25.09
N VAL A 401 -20.21 3.74 -24.98
CA VAL A 401 -19.81 5.09 -24.55
C VAL A 401 -19.93 5.21 -23.05
N PHE A 402 -18.94 5.84 -22.42
CA PHE A 402 -18.95 6.18 -20.99
C PHE A 402 -18.57 7.65 -20.80
N HIS A 403 -19.01 8.24 -19.68
CA HIS A 403 -18.63 9.59 -19.27
C HIS A 403 -17.74 9.56 -18.03
N LEU A 404 -16.90 10.58 -17.90
CA LEU A 404 -15.87 10.74 -16.88
C LEU A 404 -15.86 12.18 -16.38
N VAL A 405 -15.79 12.35 -15.06
CA VAL A 405 -15.43 13.61 -14.41
C VAL A 405 -14.26 13.38 -13.48
N ALA A 406 -13.14 14.05 -13.73
CA ALA A 406 -11.86 13.73 -13.11
C ALA A 406 -10.97 14.96 -12.89
N ASP A 407 -9.94 14.81 -12.07
CA ASP A 407 -8.84 15.78 -11.99
C ASP A 407 -7.91 15.61 -13.21
N ALA A 408 -7.23 16.68 -13.63
CA ALA A 408 -6.18 16.56 -14.65
C ALA A 408 -5.00 15.70 -14.16
N GLY A 409 -4.26 15.11 -15.10
CA GLY A 409 -3.05 14.34 -14.81
C GLY A 409 -3.07 12.93 -15.40
N ASN A 410 -2.26 12.04 -14.81
CA ASN A 410 -2.05 10.68 -15.31
C ASN A 410 -2.97 9.69 -14.60
N TRP A 411 -3.68 8.89 -15.40
CA TRP A 411 -4.68 7.95 -14.92
C TRP A 411 -4.43 6.54 -15.44
N ARG A 412 -4.72 5.56 -14.59
CA ARG A 412 -4.89 4.15 -14.96
C ARG A 412 -6.38 3.85 -15.03
N PHE A 413 -6.85 3.44 -16.20
CA PHE A 413 -8.22 3.03 -16.43
C PHE A 413 -8.26 1.50 -16.48
N GLU A 414 -9.15 0.90 -15.70
CA GLU A 414 -9.49 -0.50 -15.76
C GLU A 414 -10.91 -0.66 -16.30
N ILE A 415 -11.02 -1.28 -17.46
CA ILE A 415 -12.27 -1.59 -18.13
C ILE A 415 -12.63 -3.01 -17.74
N VAL A 416 -13.69 -3.16 -16.95
CA VAL A 416 -14.13 -4.44 -16.42
C VAL A 416 -15.37 -4.91 -17.19
N PRO A 417 -15.26 -6.01 -17.93
CA PRO A 417 -16.40 -6.58 -18.63
C PRO A 417 -17.48 -7.07 -17.65
N PRO A 418 -18.76 -7.07 -18.06
CA PRO A 418 -19.81 -7.73 -17.30
C PRO A 418 -19.49 -9.21 -17.07
N ALA A 419 -19.98 -9.76 -15.96
CA ALA A 419 -19.85 -11.17 -15.66
C ALA A 419 -20.45 -12.04 -16.80
N GLY A 420 -19.78 -13.13 -17.14
CA GLY A 420 -20.21 -14.06 -18.19
C GLY A 420 -19.83 -13.65 -19.62
N THR A 421 -19.18 -12.49 -19.83
CA THR A 421 -18.59 -12.17 -21.13
C THR A 421 -17.24 -12.86 -21.30
N ALA A 422 -16.94 -13.30 -22.53
CA ALA A 422 -15.64 -13.89 -22.90
C ALA A 422 -14.59 -12.83 -23.27
N LEU A 423 -14.72 -11.62 -22.73
CA LEU A 423 -13.79 -10.52 -22.95
C LEU A 423 -12.89 -10.35 -21.72
N PRO A 424 -11.61 -9.99 -21.90
CA PRO A 424 -10.72 -9.76 -20.78
C PRO A 424 -10.91 -8.35 -20.21
N ARG A 425 -10.40 -8.13 -19.00
CA ARG A 425 -10.16 -6.78 -18.49
C ARG A 425 -9.21 -6.05 -19.43
N ALA A 426 -9.39 -4.75 -19.63
CA ALA A 426 -8.39 -3.91 -20.30
C ALA A 426 -7.85 -2.86 -19.33
N ILE A 427 -6.53 -2.71 -19.28
CA ILE A 427 -5.85 -1.74 -18.41
C ILE A 427 -5.07 -0.79 -19.31
N VAL A 428 -5.45 0.48 -19.29
CA VAL A 428 -4.89 1.52 -20.18
C VAL A 428 -4.47 2.75 -19.39
N GLY A 429 -3.46 3.44 -19.89
CA GLY A 429 -2.96 4.69 -19.36
C GLY A 429 -3.55 5.85 -20.16
N VAL A 430 -4.10 6.83 -19.45
CA VAL A 430 -4.73 8.01 -20.05
C VAL A 430 -4.15 9.25 -19.38
N VAL A 431 -3.74 10.22 -20.19
CA VAL A 431 -3.38 11.56 -19.74
C VAL A 431 -4.58 12.48 -19.98
N LEU A 432 -5.06 13.12 -18.92
CA LEU A 432 -6.14 14.09 -19.01
C LEU A 432 -5.56 15.50 -18.90
N ASP A 433 -5.59 16.24 -20.00
CA ASP A 433 -5.17 17.64 -20.03
C ASP A 433 -6.22 18.55 -19.37
N GLY A 434 -5.75 19.46 -18.50
CA GLY A 434 -6.57 20.46 -17.81
C GLY A 434 -6.85 21.72 -18.62
N ALA A 435 -6.25 21.90 -19.80
CA ALA A 435 -6.47 23.07 -20.64
C ALA A 435 -7.85 23.08 -21.33
N ASP A 436 -8.46 21.91 -21.55
CA ASP A 436 -9.77 21.78 -22.16
C ASP A 436 -10.86 21.52 -21.09
N LEU A 437 -11.54 22.62 -20.73
CA LEU A 437 -12.59 22.65 -19.71
C LEU A 437 -13.98 22.23 -20.23
N GLY A 438 -14.11 22.02 -21.55
CA GLY A 438 -15.32 21.48 -22.16
C GLY A 438 -15.46 19.97 -21.94
N GLU A 439 -16.64 19.43 -22.22
CA GLU A 439 -16.77 17.99 -22.43
C GLU A 439 -16.21 17.64 -23.81
N SER A 440 -15.21 16.77 -23.86
CA SER A 440 -14.55 16.37 -25.10
C SER A 440 -14.33 14.86 -25.19
N GLU A 441 -14.21 14.39 -26.43
CA GLU A 441 -14.04 12.97 -26.74
C GLU A 441 -12.59 12.52 -26.51
N MET A 442 -12.43 11.40 -25.82
CA MET A 442 -11.18 10.66 -25.74
C MET A 442 -11.04 9.70 -26.92
N GLY A 443 -9.80 9.41 -27.33
CA GLY A 443 -9.54 8.32 -28.27
C GLY A 443 -10.14 6.98 -27.79
N PRO A 444 -10.57 6.09 -28.70
CA PRO A 444 -11.24 4.85 -28.34
C PRO A 444 -10.33 3.96 -27.47
N LEU A 445 -10.91 3.37 -26.43
CA LEU A 445 -10.23 2.43 -25.55
C LEU A 445 -10.50 1.02 -26.04
N ARG A 446 -9.45 0.34 -26.51
CA ARG A 446 -9.58 -0.97 -27.15
C ARG A 446 -9.33 -2.10 -26.16
N ILE A 447 -10.24 -3.06 -26.12
CA ILE A 447 -10.05 -4.35 -25.44
C ILE A 447 -9.26 -5.26 -26.39
N SER A 448 -8.19 -5.87 -25.88
CA SER A 448 -7.38 -6.85 -26.61
C SER A 448 -8.13 -8.16 -26.84
N ASN A 449 -7.60 -9.02 -27.70
CA ASN A 449 -8.07 -10.40 -27.77
C ASN A 449 -8.02 -11.06 -26.38
N ALA A 450 -8.91 -12.02 -26.15
CA ALA A 450 -8.94 -12.81 -24.92
C ALA A 450 -8.01 -14.01 -25.06
N LEU A 451 -7.12 -14.21 -24.08
CA LEU A 451 -6.49 -15.48 -23.84
C LEU A 451 -7.33 -16.24 -22.82
N HIS A 452 -7.97 -17.33 -23.25
CA HIS A 452 -8.73 -18.20 -22.36
C HIS A 452 -7.78 -19.15 -21.63
N VAL A 453 -7.79 -19.08 -20.30
CA VAL A 453 -6.99 -19.91 -19.40
C VAL A 453 -7.96 -20.67 -18.49
N GLY A 454 -7.68 -21.95 -18.24
CA GLY A 454 -8.53 -22.76 -17.39
C GLY A 454 -7.78 -23.92 -16.76
N GLY A 455 -8.47 -24.70 -15.94
CA GLY A 455 -7.90 -25.85 -15.26
C GLY A 455 -8.73 -26.27 -14.07
N THR A 456 -8.16 -27.11 -13.21
CA THR A 456 -8.83 -27.66 -12.03
C THR A 456 -8.07 -27.31 -10.76
N VAL A 457 -8.80 -26.97 -9.70
CA VAL A 457 -8.25 -26.83 -8.36
C VAL A 457 -8.63 -28.04 -7.51
N ILE A 458 -7.61 -28.74 -7.05
CA ILE A 458 -7.72 -29.84 -6.11
C ILE A 458 -7.01 -29.48 -4.79
N GLY A 459 -7.35 -30.18 -3.73
CA GLY A 459 -6.79 -30.01 -2.40
C GLY A 459 -6.35 -31.34 -1.83
N ARG A 460 -5.21 -31.34 -1.14
CA ARG A 460 -4.63 -32.52 -0.50
C ARG A 460 -4.27 -32.21 0.95
N LEU A 461 -4.79 -32.99 1.89
CA LEU A 461 -4.61 -32.76 3.32
C LEU A 461 -3.26 -33.22 3.86
N SER A 462 -2.72 -34.28 3.28
CA SER A 462 -1.40 -34.83 3.64
C SER A 462 -0.79 -35.55 2.44
N PRO A 463 0.54 -35.73 2.40
CA PRO A 463 1.18 -36.53 1.36
C PRO A 463 0.55 -37.92 1.26
N GLY A 464 0.05 -38.30 0.07
CA GLY A 464 -0.63 -39.58 -0.17
C GLY A 464 -2.14 -39.61 0.12
N ALA A 465 -2.73 -38.52 0.64
CA ALA A 465 -4.19 -38.41 0.75
C ALA A 465 -4.87 -38.32 -0.62
N VAL A 466 -6.14 -38.75 -0.68
CA VAL A 466 -6.98 -38.63 -1.88
C VAL A 466 -7.21 -37.16 -2.21
N ASP A 467 -7.05 -36.80 -3.47
CA ASP A 467 -7.30 -35.44 -3.96
C ASP A 467 -8.79 -35.10 -3.82
N THR A 468 -9.06 -33.94 -3.23
CA THR A 468 -10.41 -33.41 -3.04
C THR A 468 -10.62 -32.26 -4.00
N LEU A 469 -11.71 -32.26 -4.76
CA LEU A 469 -12.07 -31.11 -5.61
C LEU A 469 -12.40 -29.89 -4.74
N VAL A 470 -11.84 -28.73 -5.08
CA VAL A 470 -12.06 -27.50 -4.30
C VAL A 470 -13.02 -26.61 -5.08
N SER A 471 -14.28 -26.59 -4.66
CA SER A 471 -15.30 -25.71 -5.25
C SER A 471 -15.23 -24.29 -4.67
N ASN A 472 -15.65 -23.32 -5.47
CA ASN A 472 -15.71 -21.89 -5.11
C ASN A 472 -14.38 -21.26 -4.66
N ALA A 473 -13.24 -21.87 -5.02
CA ALA A 473 -11.92 -21.25 -4.90
C ALA A 473 -11.79 -20.15 -5.96
N MET A 474 -11.18 -19.02 -5.60
CA MET A 474 -10.87 -17.93 -6.53
C MET A 474 -9.46 -18.11 -7.09
N VAL A 475 -9.34 -18.28 -8.40
CA VAL A 475 -8.07 -18.27 -9.13
C VAL A 475 -7.90 -16.89 -9.74
N SER A 476 -6.86 -16.17 -9.32
CA SER A 476 -6.59 -14.79 -9.73
C SER A 476 -5.23 -14.69 -10.42
N PHE A 477 -5.20 -14.06 -11.58
CA PHE A 477 -3.99 -13.85 -12.37
C PHE A 477 -3.57 -12.38 -12.30
N PHE A 478 -2.27 -12.18 -12.08
CA PHE A 478 -1.65 -10.87 -11.93
C PHE A 478 -0.45 -10.76 -12.87
N SER A 479 -0.18 -9.54 -13.32
CA SER A 479 1.11 -9.17 -13.88
C SER A 479 1.73 -8.05 -13.05
N VAL A 480 2.98 -7.72 -13.31
CA VAL A 480 3.73 -6.71 -12.58
C VAL A 480 3.96 -5.50 -13.48
N ASP A 481 3.61 -4.31 -12.99
CA ASP A 481 3.91 -3.05 -13.68
C ASP A 481 5.40 -2.67 -13.55
N LEU A 482 5.82 -1.57 -14.20
CA LEU A 482 7.22 -1.12 -14.15
C LEU A 482 7.72 -0.76 -12.74
N ASN A 483 6.81 -0.54 -11.79
CA ASN A 483 7.14 -0.17 -10.42
C ASN A 483 7.21 -1.38 -9.49
N GLY A 484 6.98 -2.58 -10.01
CA GLY A 484 6.94 -3.79 -9.20
C GLY A 484 5.58 -4.04 -8.54
N HIS A 485 4.54 -3.28 -8.88
CA HIS A 485 3.20 -3.48 -8.31
C HIS A 485 2.40 -4.50 -9.12
N SER A 486 1.66 -5.35 -8.43
CA SER A 486 0.77 -6.31 -9.07
C SER A 486 -0.45 -5.60 -9.66
N VAL A 487 -0.86 -6.06 -10.82
CA VAL A 487 -2.05 -5.60 -11.52
C VAL A 487 -2.89 -6.81 -11.86
N PHE A 488 -4.12 -6.83 -11.35
CA PHE A 488 -5.06 -7.92 -11.58
C PHE A 488 -5.50 -7.96 -13.04
N LEU A 489 -5.21 -9.06 -13.72
CA LEU A 489 -5.56 -9.28 -15.13
C LEU A 489 -6.96 -9.86 -15.29
N GLY A 490 -7.34 -10.77 -14.40
CA GLY A 490 -8.56 -11.55 -14.50
C GLY A 490 -8.52 -12.78 -13.60
N GLY A 491 -9.64 -13.47 -13.49
CA GLY A 491 -9.75 -14.64 -12.64
C GLY A 491 -11.11 -15.31 -12.75
N GLY A 492 -11.19 -16.50 -12.18
CA GLY A 492 -12.38 -17.36 -12.21
C GLY A 492 -12.61 -18.03 -10.86
N ARG A 493 -13.86 -18.30 -10.54
CA ARG A 493 -14.23 -19.16 -9.42
C ARG A 493 -14.36 -20.58 -9.90
N THR A 494 -13.92 -21.53 -9.09
CA THR A 494 -14.09 -22.93 -9.40
C THR A 494 -15.54 -23.38 -9.23
N ASP A 495 -16.02 -24.24 -10.14
CA ASP A 495 -17.33 -24.87 -10.06
C ASP A 495 -17.37 -26.04 -9.06
N ALA A 496 -18.44 -26.84 -9.09
CA ALA A 496 -18.59 -28.00 -8.21
C ALA A 496 -17.57 -29.12 -8.51
N GLN A 497 -16.99 -29.13 -9.71
CA GLN A 497 -15.98 -30.06 -10.18
C GLN A 497 -14.56 -29.52 -9.97
N GLY A 498 -14.42 -28.32 -9.39
CA GLY A 498 -13.13 -27.67 -9.19
C GLY A 498 -12.60 -26.98 -10.44
N HIS A 499 -13.34 -26.93 -11.55
CA HIS A 499 -12.90 -26.31 -12.79
C HIS A 499 -13.06 -24.79 -12.72
N TYR A 500 -12.08 -24.07 -13.24
CA TYR A 500 -12.15 -22.62 -13.42
C TYR A 500 -11.85 -22.23 -14.87
N ASP A 501 -12.44 -21.10 -15.27
CA ASP A 501 -12.17 -20.42 -16.52
C ASP A 501 -11.85 -18.94 -16.24
N ALA A 502 -10.85 -18.40 -16.93
CA ALA A 502 -10.46 -17.00 -16.87
C ALA A 502 -10.16 -16.47 -18.27
N TYR A 503 -10.57 -15.23 -18.55
CA TYR A 503 -10.24 -14.52 -19.78
C TYR A 503 -9.23 -13.43 -19.46
N LEU A 504 -7.99 -13.65 -19.89
CA LEU A 504 -6.88 -12.73 -19.65
C LEU A 504 -6.64 -11.86 -20.88
N PRO A 505 -6.10 -10.63 -20.74
CA PRO A 505 -5.65 -9.86 -21.88
C PRO A 505 -4.62 -10.70 -22.64
N ASP A 506 -4.81 -10.87 -23.93
CA ASP A 506 -3.78 -11.45 -24.78
C ASP A 506 -2.59 -10.50 -24.79
N VAL A 507 -1.58 -10.85 -24.01
CA VAL A 507 -0.34 -10.07 -23.88
C VAL A 507 0.52 -10.16 -25.14
N ALA A 508 0.05 -10.90 -26.14
CA ALA A 508 0.76 -11.32 -27.33
C ALA A 508 2.06 -12.04 -26.96
N GLN A 509 2.04 -13.36 -27.16
CA GLN A 509 3.25 -14.04 -27.62
C GLN A 509 3.87 -13.19 -28.75
N PRO A 510 5.20 -13.07 -28.84
CA PRO A 510 5.77 -12.58 -30.08
C PRO A 510 5.13 -13.42 -31.19
N GLY A 511 4.53 -12.73 -32.18
CA GLY A 511 4.12 -13.42 -33.41
C GLY A 511 5.30 -14.22 -33.96
N PRO A 512 5.03 -15.22 -34.82
CA PRO A 512 6.06 -16.13 -35.33
C PRO A 512 7.33 -15.42 -35.80
#